data_AF-A0AAD5KTV7-F1
#
_entry.id   AF-A0AAD5KTV7-F1
#
_cell.length_a   1.000
_cell.length_b   1.000
_cell.length_c   1.000
_cell.angle_alpha   90.00
_cell.angle_beta   90.00
_cell.angle_gamma   90.00
#
_symmetry.space_group_name_H-M   'P 1'
#
loop_
_entity.id
_entity.type
_entity.pdbx_description
1 polymer ?
#
loop_
_entity_poly.entity_id
_entity_poly.type
_entity_poly.pdbx_seq_one_letter_code
_entity_poly.pdbx_strand_id
1 'polypeptide(L)'
;MDTYKYLGATFDTKLKWDVHIQNACQKAEKCGLIIKFLSNRKVGPHINTLVCLYKTLVRSILDYASPALLSAPKYITKRLDVTQNKHLRFILQAFKSTPIEQLQLELGVEPLKYRRIYLATSYIAKITMSNNLSPMGNLLTPPLQGNAPEILPWGTNLFLTRKLPIQKKDAMYNPTYARHLLLEVLSDLPVETPIYYTDGSTNFGGKETGFGVWCPQKHIEESWKLERTCSSTTAELHAIDLALNLHLLSNDQQAAISPINIFRQLHRLRSGHSRIGYVMSKIDDSVESQCPRS
;
A
#
# COMPACT_ATOMS: atom_id res chain seq x y z
N MET A 1 -3.40 -35.27 -21.34
CA MET A 1 -4.39 -34.35 -20.74
C MET A 1 -4.40 -33.12 -21.61
N ASP A 2 -5.57 -32.71 -22.09
CA ASP A 2 -5.66 -31.53 -22.95
C ASP A 2 -5.42 -30.28 -22.09
N THR A 3 -4.36 -29.55 -22.42
CA THR A 3 -3.99 -28.32 -21.75
C THR A 3 -4.12 -27.18 -22.74
N TYR A 4 -4.77 -26.08 -22.34
CA TYR A 4 -4.90 -24.89 -23.15
C TYR A 4 -4.10 -23.74 -22.54
N LYS A 5 -3.36 -23.00 -23.36
CA LYS A 5 -2.56 -21.86 -22.89
C LYS A 5 -3.22 -20.55 -23.30
N TYR A 6 -3.52 -19.71 -22.33
CA TYR A 6 -4.12 -18.39 -22.55
C TYR A 6 -3.49 -17.38 -21.61
N LEU A 7 -3.08 -16.22 -22.16
CA LEU A 7 -2.40 -15.15 -21.42
C LEU A 7 -1.34 -15.73 -20.47
N GLY A 8 -0.42 -16.54 -20.97
CA GLY A 8 0.66 -17.13 -20.18
C GLY A 8 0.25 -18.20 -19.14
N ALA A 9 -1.03 -18.35 -18.80
CA ALA A 9 -1.54 -19.38 -17.89
C ALA A 9 -1.90 -20.66 -18.64
N THR A 10 -1.76 -21.81 -17.98
CA THR A 10 -2.05 -23.14 -18.55
C THR A 10 -3.25 -23.73 -17.83
N PHE A 11 -4.32 -23.98 -18.56
CA PHE A 11 -5.57 -24.49 -18.04
C PHE A 11 -5.66 -25.97 -18.34
N ASP A 12 -5.87 -26.76 -17.28
CA ASP A 12 -6.23 -28.17 -17.41
C ASP A 12 -7.76 -28.26 -17.58
N THR A 13 -8.27 -29.29 -18.27
CA THR A 13 -9.72 -29.50 -18.45
C THR A 13 -10.54 -29.48 -17.15
N LYS A 14 -9.91 -29.86 -16.03
CA LYS A 14 -10.52 -29.87 -14.69
C LYS A 14 -10.13 -28.68 -13.81
N LEU A 15 -9.45 -27.67 -14.36
CA LEU A 15 -8.94 -26.49 -13.65
C LEU A 15 -8.19 -26.84 -12.35
N LYS A 16 -7.42 -27.93 -12.37
CA LYS A 16 -6.59 -28.33 -11.23
C LYS A 16 -5.36 -27.46 -11.06
N TRP A 17 -4.92 -26.82 -12.15
CA TRP A 17 -3.71 -25.98 -12.20
C TRP A 17 -2.41 -26.74 -11.98
N ASP A 18 -2.41 -28.06 -12.16
CA ASP A 18 -1.26 -28.91 -11.85
C ASP A 18 -0.10 -28.63 -12.83
N VAL A 19 -0.41 -28.64 -14.12
CA VAL A 19 0.56 -28.38 -15.19
C VAL A 19 1.08 -26.94 -15.09
N HIS A 20 0.20 -25.97 -14.81
CA HIS A 20 0.60 -24.58 -14.64
C HIS A 20 1.57 -24.39 -13.47
N ILE A 21 1.23 -24.90 -12.28
CA ILE A 21 2.07 -24.79 -11.09
C ILE A 21 3.39 -25.52 -11.29
N GLN A 22 3.40 -26.69 -11.91
CA GLN A 22 4.62 -27.41 -12.24
C GLN A 22 5.54 -26.57 -13.15
N ASN A 23 4.99 -25.98 -14.21
CA ASN A 23 5.74 -25.12 -15.12
C ASN A 23 6.28 -23.87 -14.41
N ALA A 24 5.46 -23.25 -13.56
CA ALA A 24 5.86 -22.09 -12.76
C ALA A 24 7.00 -22.42 -11.80
N CYS A 25 6.90 -23.53 -11.05
CA CYS A 25 7.96 -24.01 -10.16
C CYS A 25 9.26 -24.30 -10.94
N GLN A 26 9.19 -25.01 -12.08
CA GLN A 26 10.38 -25.30 -12.88
C GLN A 26 11.05 -24.03 -13.42
N LYS A 27 10.26 -23.06 -13.87
CA LYS A 27 10.79 -21.78 -14.34
C LYS A 27 11.42 -20.98 -13.19
N ALA A 28 10.74 -20.92 -12.04
CA ALA A 28 11.21 -20.25 -10.83
C ALA A 28 12.53 -20.86 -10.32
N GLU A 29 12.64 -22.19 -10.30
CA GLU A 29 13.86 -22.91 -9.92
C GLU A 29 15.04 -22.58 -10.85
N LYS A 30 14.81 -22.55 -12.17
CA LYS A 30 15.85 -22.16 -13.14
C LYS A 30 16.31 -20.72 -12.92
N CYS A 31 15.38 -19.78 -12.78
CA CYS A 31 15.70 -18.37 -12.53
C CYS A 31 16.41 -18.17 -11.18
N GLY A 32 16.02 -18.93 -10.15
CA GLY A 32 16.59 -18.80 -8.81
C GLY A 32 17.98 -19.41 -8.63
N LEU A 33 18.54 -20.10 -9.63
CA LEU A 33 19.92 -20.56 -9.61
C LEU A 33 20.92 -19.40 -9.43
N ILE A 34 20.61 -18.22 -9.97
CA ILE A 34 21.45 -17.03 -9.79
C ILE A 34 21.52 -16.61 -8.30
N ILE A 35 20.40 -16.70 -7.58
CA ILE A 35 20.32 -16.36 -6.16
C ILE A 35 21.17 -17.34 -5.36
N LYS A 36 21.03 -18.65 -5.65
CA LYS A 36 21.86 -19.69 -5.04
C LYS A 36 23.36 -19.47 -5.29
N PHE A 37 23.72 -19.07 -6.50
CA PHE A 37 25.10 -18.80 -6.86
C PHE A 37 25.66 -17.59 -6.10
N LEU A 38 24.91 -16.49 -6.05
CA LEU A 38 25.30 -15.26 -5.39
C LEU A 38 25.36 -15.41 -3.87
N SER A 39 24.43 -16.17 -3.27
CA SER A 39 24.37 -16.39 -1.82
C SER A 39 25.54 -17.23 -1.30
N ASN A 40 26.14 -18.09 -2.12
CA ASN A 40 27.25 -18.97 -1.74
C ASN A 40 28.64 -18.32 -1.91
N ARG A 41 28.72 -17.00 -2.15
CA ARG A 41 29.99 -16.28 -2.29
C ARG A 41 30.51 -15.85 -0.91
N LYS A 42 31.83 -15.97 -0.70
CA LYS A 42 32.51 -15.49 0.52
C LYS A 42 32.27 -13.99 0.76
N VAL A 43 32.29 -13.20 -0.31
CA VAL A 43 31.86 -11.79 -0.33
C VAL A 43 30.66 -11.73 -1.25
N GLY A 44 29.48 -11.95 -0.69
CA GLY A 44 28.21 -11.92 -1.40
C GLY A 44 27.56 -10.54 -1.38
N PRO A 45 26.53 -10.33 -2.20
CA PRO A 45 25.68 -9.15 -2.09
C PRO A 45 24.93 -9.13 -0.75
N HIS A 46 24.51 -7.95 -0.31
CA HIS A 46 23.71 -7.79 0.90
C HIS A 46 22.40 -8.61 0.85
N ILE A 47 21.93 -9.08 2.00
CA ILE A 47 20.71 -9.92 2.11
C ILE A 47 19.51 -9.24 1.42
N ASN A 48 19.30 -7.95 1.66
CA ASN A 48 18.22 -7.18 1.03
C ASN A 48 18.28 -7.20 -0.50
N THR A 49 19.49 -7.21 -1.09
CA THR A 49 19.68 -7.34 -2.54
C THR A 49 19.26 -8.72 -3.03
N LEU A 50 19.60 -9.78 -2.29
CA LEU A 50 19.16 -11.14 -2.61
C LEU A 50 17.64 -11.31 -2.46
N VAL A 51 17.03 -10.70 -1.44
CA VAL A 51 15.57 -10.67 -1.26
C VAL A 51 14.91 -9.90 -2.41
N CYS A 52 15.50 -8.79 -2.85
CA CYS A 52 15.02 -8.05 -4.02
C CYS A 52 15.08 -8.91 -5.30
N LEU A 53 16.20 -9.61 -5.54
CA LEU A 53 16.34 -10.54 -6.66
C LEU A 53 15.32 -11.68 -6.59
N TYR A 54 15.08 -12.23 -5.40
CA TYR A 54 14.03 -13.22 -5.19
C TYR A 54 12.64 -12.67 -5.55
N LYS A 55 12.28 -11.49 -5.02
CA LYS A 55 10.97 -10.86 -5.29
C LYS A 55 10.78 -10.57 -6.77
N THR A 56 11.83 -10.16 -7.48
CA THR A 56 11.77 -9.78 -8.90
C THR A 56 11.80 -10.97 -9.86
N LEU A 57 12.65 -11.98 -9.62
CA LEU A 57 12.86 -13.09 -10.55
C LEU A 57 12.04 -14.34 -10.24
N VAL A 58 11.91 -14.68 -8.96
CA VAL A 58 11.31 -15.95 -8.53
C VAL A 58 9.86 -15.70 -8.12
N ARG A 59 9.62 -14.76 -7.20
CA ARG A 59 8.29 -14.48 -6.66
C ARG A 59 7.32 -14.00 -7.74
N SER A 60 7.76 -13.16 -8.66
CA SER A 60 6.94 -12.69 -9.79
C SER A 60 6.39 -13.84 -10.65
N ILE A 61 7.15 -14.93 -10.80
CA ILE A 61 6.73 -16.14 -11.52
C ILE A 61 5.70 -16.93 -10.69
N LEU A 62 5.93 -17.06 -9.39
CA LEU A 62 5.02 -17.78 -8.47
C LEU A 62 3.72 -17.02 -8.22
N ASP A 63 3.76 -15.69 -8.27
CA ASP A 63 2.61 -14.79 -8.12
C ASP A 63 1.76 -14.73 -9.40
N TYR A 64 2.27 -15.24 -10.52
CA TYR A 64 1.53 -15.23 -11.78
C TYR A 64 0.24 -16.05 -11.67
N ALA A 65 -0.85 -15.50 -12.23
CA ALA A 65 -2.19 -16.08 -12.13
C ALA A 65 -2.72 -16.26 -10.68
N SER A 66 -2.16 -15.56 -9.68
CA SER A 66 -2.60 -15.64 -8.27
C SER A 66 -4.12 -15.61 -8.04
N PRO A 67 -4.90 -14.72 -8.70
CA PRO A 67 -6.36 -14.72 -8.54
C PRO A 67 -7.02 -16.03 -8.97
N ALA A 68 -6.57 -16.62 -10.08
CA ALA A 68 -7.11 -17.86 -10.60
C ALA A 68 -6.68 -19.07 -9.75
N LEU A 69 -5.46 -19.03 -9.21
CA LEU A 69 -4.90 -20.05 -8.32
C LEU A 69 -5.60 -20.16 -6.96
N LEU A 70 -6.47 -19.21 -6.59
CA LEU A 70 -7.32 -19.36 -5.39
C LEU A 70 -8.27 -20.56 -5.51
N SER A 71 -8.66 -20.93 -6.72
CA SER A 71 -9.46 -22.14 -6.99
C SER A 71 -8.65 -23.44 -6.92
N ALA A 72 -7.32 -23.35 -6.92
CA ALA A 72 -6.47 -24.52 -6.97
C ALA A 72 -6.50 -25.32 -5.65
N PRO A 73 -6.47 -26.66 -5.69
CA PRO A 73 -6.37 -27.47 -4.50
C PRO A 73 -5.13 -27.15 -3.65
N LYS A 74 -5.29 -27.11 -2.33
CA LYS A 74 -4.22 -26.78 -1.37
C LYS A 74 -2.94 -27.62 -1.59
N TYR A 75 -3.10 -28.92 -1.86
CA TYR A 75 -1.96 -29.83 -2.07
C TYR A 75 -1.11 -29.48 -3.30
N ILE A 76 -1.72 -28.88 -4.35
CA ILE A 76 -1.00 -28.42 -5.54
C ILE A 76 -0.28 -27.11 -5.23
N THR A 77 -0.98 -26.15 -4.60
CA THR A 77 -0.39 -24.86 -4.23
C THR A 77 0.78 -24.97 -3.25
N LYS A 78 0.82 -26.04 -2.43
CA LYS A 78 1.94 -26.35 -1.53
C LYS A 78 3.29 -26.48 -2.25
N ARG A 79 3.29 -26.86 -3.54
CA ARG A 79 4.52 -26.92 -4.35
C ARG A 79 5.16 -25.52 -4.51
N LEU A 80 4.34 -24.49 -4.67
CA LEU A 80 4.81 -23.10 -4.73
C LEU A 80 5.48 -22.69 -3.41
N ASP A 81 4.88 -23.07 -2.27
CA ASP A 81 5.45 -22.78 -0.95
C ASP A 81 6.80 -23.48 -0.76
N VAL A 82 6.92 -24.74 -1.18
CA VAL A 82 8.19 -25.48 -1.18
C VAL A 82 9.25 -24.75 -2.01
N THR A 83 8.89 -24.27 -3.21
CA THR A 83 9.81 -23.49 -4.05
C THR A 83 10.21 -22.18 -3.36
N GLN A 84 9.29 -21.41 -2.79
CA GLN A 84 9.64 -20.20 -2.02
C GLN A 84 10.62 -20.53 -0.89
N ASN A 85 10.28 -21.50 -0.04
CA ASN A 85 11.08 -21.84 1.14
C ASN A 85 12.49 -22.28 0.79
N LYS A 86 12.66 -22.98 -0.34
CA LYS A 86 13.99 -23.35 -0.84
C LYS A 86 14.85 -22.12 -1.15
N HIS A 87 14.28 -21.09 -1.77
CA HIS A 87 15.01 -19.87 -2.10
C HIS A 87 15.31 -19.04 -0.85
N LEU A 88 14.38 -18.95 0.10
CA LEU A 88 14.64 -18.28 1.39
C LEU A 88 15.83 -18.91 2.13
N ARG A 89 15.94 -20.25 2.10
CA ARG A 89 17.11 -20.96 2.66
C ARG A 89 18.41 -20.63 1.93
N PHE A 90 18.39 -20.46 0.61
CA PHE A 90 19.59 -20.03 -0.12
C PHE A 90 20.04 -18.64 0.34
N ILE A 91 19.11 -17.69 0.45
CA ILE A 91 19.41 -16.31 0.85
C ILE A 91 20.04 -16.26 2.24
N LEU A 92 19.46 -16.96 3.22
CA LEU A 92 19.97 -16.99 4.60
C LEU A 92 21.10 -18.01 4.81
N GLN A 93 21.43 -18.82 3.80
CA GLN A 93 22.30 -19.99 3.95
C GLN A 93 21.87 -20.91 5.11
N ALA A 94 20.56 -21.00 5.34
CA ALA A 94 19.99 -21.67 6.50
C ALA A 94 19.89 -23.19 6.30
N PHE A 95 20.04 -23.94 7.39
CA PHE A 95 19.86 -25.39 7.39
C PHE A 95 18.45 -25.79 6.95
N LYS A 96 18.28 -27.00 6.42
CA LYS A 96 16.97 -27.56 6.04
C LYS A 96 16.01 -27.69 7.23
N SER A 97 16.53 -27.88 8.43
CA SER A 97 15.77 -27.96 9.69
C SER A 97 15.19 -26.64 10.16
N THR A 98 15.72 -25.50 9.67
CA THR A 98 15.27 -24.17 10.11
C THR A 98 13.76 -24.02 9.88
N PRO A 99 12.97 -23.63 10.89
CA PRO A 99 11.54 -23.37 10.76
C PRO A 99 11.22 -22.38 9.63
N ILE A 100 10.18 -22.68 8.84
CA ILE A 100 9.79 -21.87 7.68
C ILE A 100 9.38 -20.46 8.11
N GLU A 101 8.65 -20.35 9.23
CA GLU A 101 8.18 -19.08 9.77
C GLU A 101 9.33 -18.15 10.13
N GLN A 102 10.41 -18.69 10.71
CA GLN A 102 11.62 -17.92 11.03
C GLN A 102 12.30 -17.39 9.76
N LEU A 103 12.40 -18.20 8.69
CA LEU A 103 12.96 -17.74 7.42
C LEU A 103 12.16 -16.58 6.81
N GLN A 104 10.83 -16.65 6.91
CA GLN A 104 9.92 -15.65 6.37
C GLN A 104 9.97 -14.35 7.17
N LEU A 105 10.04 -14.46 8.50
CA LEU A 105 10.15 -13.33 9.42
C LEU A 105 11.49 -12.60 9.23
N GLU A 106 12.61 -13.33 9.25
CA GLU A 106 13.95 -12.76 9.12
C GLU A 106 14.14 -12.02 7.78
N LEU A 107 13.56 -12.55 6.69
CA LEU A 107 13.67 -11.95 5.36
C LEU A 107 12.57 -10.93 5.03
N GLY A 108 11.56 -10.76 5.89
CA GLY A 108 10.39 -9.94 5.58
C GLY A 108 9.68 -10.38 4.30
N VAL A 109 9.45 -11.68 4.15
CA VAL A 109 8.77 -12.29 2.98
C VAL A 109 7.49 -12.99 3.43
N GLU A 110 6.34 -12.52 2.92
CA GLU A 110 5.06 -13.12 3.24
C GLU A 110 4.88 -14.55 2.67
N PRO A 111 4.17 -15.46 3.37
CA PRO A 111 3.75 -16.74 2.83
C PRO A 111 2.89 -16.56 1.57
N LEU A 112 3.10 -17.41 0.55
CA LEU A 112 2.39 -17.27 -0.72
C LEU A 112 0.87 -17.44 -0.59
N LYS A 113 0.39 -18.16 0.43
CA LYS A 113 -1.04 -18.24 0.72
C LYS A 113 -1.66 -16.85 0.89
N TYR A 114 -1.09 -16.04 1.80
CA TYR A 114 -1.61 -14.71 2.10
C TYR A 114 -1.32 -13.74 0.95
N ARG A 115 -0.16 -13.89 0.31
CA ARG A 115 0.19 -13.17 -0.91
C ARG A 115 -0.87 -13.31 -2.01
N ARG A 116 -1.30 -14.54 -2.31
CA ARG A 116 -2.29 -14.82 -3.35
C ARG A 116 -3.64 -14.18 -3.02
N ILE A 117 -4.06 -14.26 -1.76
CA ILE A 117 -5.30 -13.61 -1.28
C ILE A 117 -5.19 -12.08 -1.43
N TYR A 118 -4.07 -11.48 -1.03
CA TYR A 118 -3.81 -10.05 -1.19
C TYR A 118 -3.85 -9.61 -2.66
N LEU A 119 -3.20 -10.35 -3.55
CA LEU A 119 -3.19 -10.04 -4.98
C LEU A 119 -4.59 -10.17 -5.60
N ALA A 120 -5.34 -11.21 -5.24
CA ALA A 120 -6.70 -11.41 -5.71
C ALA A 120 -7.65 -10.31 -5.23
N THR A 121 -7.62 -9.99 -3.94
CA THR A 121 -8.43 -8.90 -3.35
C THR A 121 -8.08 -7.55 -3.93
N SER A 122 -6.79 -7.25 -4.10
CA SER A 122 -6.34 -6.02 -4.77
C SER A 122 -6.83 -5.93 -6.20
N TYR A 123 -6.85 -7.05 -6.93
CA TYR A 123 -7.36 -7.12 -8.30
C TYR A 123 -8.87 -6.89 -8.36
N ILE A 124 -9.62 -7.56 -7.47
CA ILE A 124 -11.08 -7.39 -7.32
C ILE A 124 -11.42 -5.94 -6.95
N ALA A 125 -10.71 -5.37 -5.97
CA ALA A 125 -10.89 -3.98 -5.53
C ALA A 125 -10.64 -3.01 -6.69
N LYS A 126 -9.61 -3.24 -7.51
CA LYS A 126 -9.35 -2.42 -8.70
C LYS A 126 -10.50 -2.49 -9.70
N ILE A 127 -11.02 -3.68 -9.98
CA ILE A 127 -12.13 -3.87 -10.93
C ILE A 127 -13.41 -3.21 -10.41
N THR A 128 -13.73 -3.40 -9.13
CA THR A 128 -14.93 -2.82 -8.49
C THR A 128 -14.85 -1.30 -8.37
N MET A 129 -13.65 -0.75 -8.16
CA MET A 129 -13.43 0.70 -8.17
C MET A 129 -13.46 1.31 -9.58
N SER A 130 -13.05 0.57 -10.61
CA SER A 130 -13.00 1.08 -11.99
C SER A 130 -14.33 0.93 -12.73
N ASN A 131 -15.13 -0.09 -12.37
CA ASN A 131 -16.40 -0.38 -13.00
C ASN A 131 -17.52 -0.29 -11.96
N ASN A 132 -18.56 0.51 -12.21
CA ASN A 132 -19.86 0.42 -11.52
C ASN A 132 -20.57 -0.91 -11.85
N LEU A 133 -19.89 -2.04 -11.71
CA LEU A 133 -20.42 -3.38 -11.95
C LEU A 133 -20.97 -3.94 -10.63
N SER A 134 -22.15 -3.46 -10.30
CA SER A 134 -23.02 -3.99 -9.25
C SER A 134 -23.32 -5.51 -9.29
N PRO A 135 -23.19 -6.29 -10.40
CA PRO A 135 -23.55 -7.72 -10.37
C PRO A 135 -22.42 -8.69 -9.99
N MET A 136 -21.16 -8.26 -9.91
CA MET A 136 -20.03 -9.17 -9.58
C MET A 136 -19.60 -9.15 -8.10
N GLY A 137 -20.12 -8.20 -7.31
CA GLY A 137 -19.77 -8.03 -5.89
C GLY A 137 -20.04 -9.28 -5.03
N ASN A 138 -21.13 -10.02 -5.33
CA ASN A 138 -21.54 -11.19 -4.55
C ASN A 138 -20.77 -12.48 -4.91
N LEU A 139 -20.07 -12.52 -6.04
CA LEU A 139 -19.29 -13.69 -6.51
C LEU A 139 -17.81 -13.62 -6.13
N LEU A 140 -17.34 -12.44 -5.71
CA LEU A 140 -15.93 -12.13 -5.51
C LEU A 140 -15.53 -11.99 -4.04
N THR A 141 -16.41 -12.31 -3.09
CA THR A 141 -15.99 -12.45 -1.69
C THR A 141 -14.95 -13.59 -1.64
N PRO A 142 -13.67 -13.31 -1.36
CA PRO A 142 -12.70 -14.37 -1.19
C PRO A 142 -13.23 -15.31 -0.08
N PRO A 143 -13.09 -16.64 -0.21
CA PRO A 143 -13.39 -17.53 0.89
C PRO A 143 -12.33 -17.31 1.98
N LEU A 144 -12.51 -16.27 2.79
CA LEU A 144 -11.81 -16.09 4.06
C LEU A 144 -12.43 -17.05 5.08
N GLN A 145 -12.47 -18.34 4.74
CA GLN A 145 -12.78 -19.40 5.69
C GLN A 145 -11.49 -19.84 6.36
N GLY A 146 -11.22 -19.18 7.48
CA GLY A 146 -10.15 -19.52 8.41
C GLY A 146 -9.71 -18.28 9.15
N ASN A 147 -9.53 -18.42 10.46
CA ASN A 147 -8.93 -17.41 11.36
C ASN A 147 -7.61 -16.93 10.74
N ALA A 148 -7.67 -15.85 9.96
CA ALA A 148 -6.49 -15.08 9.63
C ALA A 148 -6.09 -14.38 10.93
N PRO A 149 -4.80 -14.36 11.31
CA PRO A 149 -4.39 -13.55 12.45
C PRO A 149 -4.87 -12.11 12.21
N GLU A 150 -5.49 -11.49 13.24
CA GLU A 150 -6.07 -10.13 13.16
C GLU A 150 -5.07 -9.12 12.60
N ILE A 151 -3.78 -9.36 12.86
CA ILE A 151 -2.66 -8.62 12.30
C ILE A 151 -1.73 -9.64 11.65
N LEU A 152 -1.64 -9.62 10.31
CA LEU A 152 -0.65 -10.41 9.60
C LEU A 152 0.74 -9.80 9.89
N PRO A 153 1.76 -10.59 10.29
CA PRO A 153 3.09 -10.05 10.57
C PRO A 153 3.76 -9.35 9.36
N TRP A 154 3.18 -9.55 8.17
CA TRP A 154 3.61 -8.98 6.88
C TRP A 154 2.51 -8.17 6.17
N GLY A 155 1.33 -8.03 6.78
CA GLY A 155 0.17 -7.43 6.16
C GLY A 155 -0.34 -6.28 7.02
N THR A 156 0.03 -5.07 6.66
CA THR A 156 -0.59 -3.87 7.19
C THR A 156 -1.98 -3.72 6.55
N ASN A 157 -3.02 -4.26 7.19
CA ASN A 157 -4.35 -3.63 7.14
C ASN A 157 -4.37 -2.35 8.00
N LEU A 158 -3.20 -1.74 8.26
CA LEU A 158 -3.05 -0.48 8.95
C LEU A 158 -3.62 0.70 8.14
N PHE A 159 -3.78 0.53 6.82
CA PHE A 159 -4.14 1.60 5.90
C PHE A 159 -5.32 1.20 5.01
N LEU A 160 -6.52 1.69 5.34
CA LEU A 160 -7.68 1.65 4.44
C LEU A 160 -7.68 2.91 3.57
N THR A 161 -7.30 2.79 2.29
CA THR A 161 -7.40 3.91 1.35
C THR A 161 -8.78 3.93 0.69
N ARG A 162 -9.59 4.94 0.99
CA ARG A 162 -10.84 5.21 0.26
C ARG A 162 -10.59 6.26 -0.81
N LYS A 163 -10.94 5.93 -2.06
CA LYS A 163 -10.96 6.90 -3.16
C LYS A 163 -12.38 7.38 -3.38
N LEU A 164 -12.56 8.68 -3.53
CA LEU A 164 -13.83 9.25 -3.95
C LEU A 164 -14.12 8.78 -5.40
N PRO A 165 -15.30 8.22 -5.71
CA PRO A 165 -15.68 7.84 -7.07
C PRO A 165 -16.03 9.07 -7.93
N ILE A 166 -15.14 10.06 -7.98
CA ILE A 166 -15.26 11.27 -8.79
C ILE A 166 -13.89 11.67 -9.36
N GLN A 167 -13.84 12.06 -10.63
CA GLN A 167 -12.60 12.58 -11.20
C GLN A 167 -12.38 14.04 -10.76
N LYS A 168 -11.12 14.46 -10.69
CA LYS A 168 -10.74 15.82 -10.27
C LYS A 168 -11.46 16.92 -11.07
N LYS A 169 -11.62 16.72 -12.38
CA LYS A 169 -12.33 17.64 -13.28
C LYS A 169 -13.81 17.80 -12.92
N ASP A 170 -14.47 16.69 -12.59
CA ASP A 170 -15.91 16.64 -12.32
C ASP A 170 -16.19 17.20 -10.93
N ALA A 171 -15.27 16.96 -9.98
CA ALA A 171 -15.30 17.58 -8.65
C ALA A 171 -15.12 19.10 -8.69
N MET A 172 -14.33 19.62 -9.62
CA MET A 172 -14.18 21.07 -9.84
C MET A 172 -15.43 21.69 -10.46
N TYR A 173 -16.11 20.97 -11.35
CA TYR A 173 -17.32 21.45 -12.01
C TYR A 173 -18.55 21.42 -11.08
N ASN A 174 -18.67 20.40 -10.22
CA ASN A 174 -19.77 20.27 -9.27
C ASN A 174 -19.26 20.06 -7.82
N PRO A 175 -18.86 21.15 -7.14
CA PRO A 175 -18.31 21.08 -5.78
C PRO A 175 -19.33 20.60 -4.74
N THR A 176 -20.62 20.89 -4.96
CA THR A 176 -21.73 20.43 -4.10
C THR A 176 -21.90 18.91 -4.12
N TYR A 177 -21.82 18.31 -5.31
CA TYR A 177 -21.89 16.86 -5.47
C TYR A 177 -20.66 16.17 -4.87
N ALA A 178 -19.46 16.71 -5.14
CA ALA A 178 -18.21 16.21 -4.54
C ALA A 178 -18.27 16.25 -3.00
N ARG A 179 -18.85 17.31 -2.43
CA ARG A 179 -19.08 17.44 -0.99
C ARG A 179 -20.03 16.37 -0.46
N HIS A 180 -21.14 16.11 -1.13
CA HIS A 180 -22.11 15.11 -0.67
C HIS A 180 -21.48 13.71 -0.61
N LEU A 181 -20.79 13.33 -1.70
CA LEU A 181 -20.04 12.07 -1.82
C LEU A 181 -18.96 11.92 -0.73
N LEU A 182 -18.29 13.02 -0.41
CA LEU A 182 -17.28 13.04 0.65
C LEU A 182 -17.90 12.90 2.05
N LEU A 183 -19.04 13.54 2.30
CA LEU A 183 -19.76 13.40 3.57
C LEU A 183 -20.27 11.98 3.77
N GLU A 184 -20.71 11.31 2.70
CA GLU A 184 -21.07 9.89 2.73
C GLU A 184 -19.87 9.00 3.09
N VAL A 185 -18.71 9.25 2.48
CA VAL A 185 -17.47 8.53 2.81
C VAL A 185 -17.02 8.76 4.25
N LEU A 186 -17.23 9.97 4.77
CA LEU A 186 -16.90 10.35 6.16
C LEU A 186 -17.93 9.83 7.17
N SER A 187 -19.21 9.67 6.80
CA SER A 187 -20.25 9.16 7.71
C SER A 187 -20.06 7.69 8.09
N ASP A 188 -19.33 6.94 7.27
CA ASP A 188 -18.92 5.57 7.59
C ASP A 188 -17.83 5.47 8.65
N LEU A 189 -17.14 6.58 8.96
CA LEU A 189 -16.11 6.60 9.99
C LEU A 189 -16.78 6.75 11.37
N PRO A 190 -16.34 6.00 12.40
CA PRO A 190 -16.80 6.22 13.76
C PRO A 190 -16.59 7.68 14.21
N VAL A 191 -17.55 8.22 14.97
CA VAL A 191 -17.60 9.65 15.35
C VAL A 191 -16.35 10.11 16.10
N GLU A 192 -15.68 9.21 16.82
CA GLU A 192 -14.48 9.49 17.60
C GLU A 192 -13.17 9.45 16.79
N THR A 193 -13.24 9.25 15.47
CA THR A 193 -12.04 9.17 14.64
C THR A 193 -11.37 10.55 14.45
N PRO A 194 -10.11 10.74 14.90
CA PRO A 194 -9.38 11.96 14.60
C PRO A 194 -9.06 12.01 13.10
N ILE A 195 -9.29 13.18 12.50
CA ILE A 195 -9.01 13.42 11.08
C ILE A 195 -7.80 14.35 10.99
N TYR A 196 -6.71 13.81 10.46
CA TYR A 196 -5.48 14.56 10.19
C TYR A 196 -5.51 15.07 8.75
N TYR A 197 -5.38 16.38 8.58
CA TYR A 197 -5.26 17.03 7.30
C TYR A 197 -3.79 17.29 6.98
N THR A 198 -3.34 16.81 5.82
CA THR A 198 -1.94 16.95 5.38
C THR A 198 -1.83 17.87 4.18
N ASP A 199 -0.80 18.72 4.15
CA ASP A 199 -0.44 19.51 2.96
C ASP A 199 1.07 19.55 2.79
N GLY A 200 1.52 19.59 1.54
CA GLY A 200 2.93 19.74 1.17
C GLY A 200 3.03 20.70 0.00
N SER A 201 3.88 21.71 0.11
CA SER A 201 4.02 22.75 -0.90
C SER A 201 5.48 23.10 -1.18
N THR A 202 5.72 23.56 -2.41
CA THR A 202 7.01 24.07 -2.87
C THR A 202 6.82 25.46 -3.46
N ASN A 203 7.70 26.40 -3.11
CA ASN A 203 7.67 27.74 -3.69
C ASN A 203 8.13 27.73 -5.16
N PHE A 204 7.58 28.63 -5.98
CA PHE A 204 7.98 28.83 -7.37
C PHE A 204 9.47 29.23 -7.41
N GLY A 205 10.32 28.30 -7.85
CA GLY A 205 11.78 28.43 -7.85
C GLY A 205 12.53 27.35 -7.06
N GLY A 206 11.83 26.42 -6.38
CA GLY A 206 12.41 25.21 -5.78
C GLY A 206 13.36 25.45 -4.61
N LYS A 207 13.44 26.69 -4.09
CA LYS A 207 14.38 27.05 -3.02
C LYS A 207 13.89 26.66 -1.63
N GLU A 208 12.58 26.52 -1.43
CA GLU A 208 11.97 26.20 -0.13
C GLU A 208 10.78 25.27 -0.32
N THR A 209 10.81 24.17 0.43
CA THR A 209 9.81 23.11 0.43
C THR A 209 9.37 22.90 1.87
N GLY A 210 8.05 22.83 2.10
CA GLY A 210 7.49 22.73 3.44
C GLY A 210 6.29 21.81 3.47
N PHE A 211 6.02 21.27 4.64
CA PHE A 211 4.88 20.40 4.88
C PHE A 211 4.22 20.71 6.21
N GLY A 212 2.94 20.38 6.33
CA GLY A 212 2.18 20.63 7.54
C GLY A 212 1.06 19.63 7.77
N VAL A 213 0.70 19.49 9.05
CA VAL A 213 -0.36 18.62 9.53
C VAL A 213 -1.28 19.40 10.45
N TRP A 214 -2.58 19.25 10.25
CA TRP A 214 -3.60 19.89 11.07
C TRP A 214 -4.67 18.89 11.51
N CYS A 215 -4.94 18.80 12.81
CA CYS A 215 -6.00 17.97 13.38
C CYS A 215 -6.89 18.83 14.30
N PRO A 216 -8.08 19.24 13.83
CA PRO A 216 -8.97 20.11 14.61
C PRO A 216 -9.45 19.48 15.91
N GLN A 217 -9.73 18.17 15.92
CA GLN A 217 -10.23 17.45 17.09
C GLN A 217 -9.24 17.43 18.26
N LYS A 218 -7.94 17.54 17.97
CA LYS A 218 -6.87 17.49 18.97
C LYS A 218 -6.14 18.81 19.14
N HIS A 219 -6.57 19.86 18.45
CA HIS A 219 -5.89 21.16 18.42
C HIS A 219 -4.40 21.05 18.02
N ILE A 220 -4.08 20.14 17.09
CA ILE A 220 -2.71 19.95 16.59
C ILE A 220 -2.54 20.74 15.30
N GLU A 221 -1.50 21.57 15.26
CA GLU A 221 -1.08 22.33 14.09
C GLU A 221 0.45 22.35 14.04
N GLU A 222 1.04 21.56 13.16
CA GLU A 222 2.49 21.38 13.05
C GLU A 222 2.95 21.64 11.63
N SER A 223 4.06 22.36 11.45
CA SER A 223 4.63 22.64 10.13
C SER A 223 6.15 22.69 10.16
N TRP A 224 6.78 22.14 9.12
CA TRP A 224 8.23 21.95 9.04
C TRP A 224 8.76 22.34 7.67
N LYS A 225 9.98 22.87 7.63
CA LYS A 225 10.73 23.19 6.40
C LYS A 225 11.69 22.05 6.06
N LEU A 226 11.73 21.68 4.78
CA LEU A 226 12.63 20.69 4.20
C LEU A 226 13.80 21.38 3.48
N GLU A 227 14.90 20.63 3.28
CA GLU A 227 16.07 21.13 2.56
C GLU A 227 15.75 21.51 1.10
N ARG A 228 16.60 22.39 0.53
CA ARG A 228 16.38 23.12 -0.73
C ARG A 228 16.29 22.27 -2.02
N THR A 229 16.18 20.95 -1.92
CA THR A 229 16.17 20.01 -3.05
C THR A 229 14.95 19.08 -3.04
N CYS A 230 14.04 19.20 -2.07
CA CYS A 230 12.87 18.33 -1.96
C CYS A 230 11.72 18.75 -2.90
N SER A 231 11.07 17.79 -3.55
CA SER A 231 9.88 18.03 -4.38
C SER A 231 8.60 18.15 -3.53
N SER A 232 7.52 18.66 -4.15
CA SER A 232 6.20 18.73 -3.51
C SER A 232 5.67 17.35 -3.12
N THR A 233 5.94 16.31 -3.90
CA THR A 233 5.58 14.92 -3.57
C THR A 233 6.33 14.43 -2.32
N THR A 234 7.59 14.82 -2.16
CA THR A 234 8.37 14.49 -0.95
C THR A 234 7.81 15.21 0.27
N ALA A 235 7.40 16.48 0.11
CA ALA A 235 6.72 17.22 1.17
C ALA A 235 5.39 16.57 1.59
N GLU A 236 4.57 16.13 0.63
CA GLU A 236 3.33 15.42 0.90
C GLU A 236 3.58 14.11 1.68
N LEU A 237 4.63 13.36 1.33
CA LEU A 237 5.00 12.14 2.05
C LEU A 237 5.44 12.43 3.49
N HIS A 238 6.25 13.48 3.70
CA HIS A 238 6.63 13.91 5.05
C HIS A 238 5.43 14.40 5.88
N ALA A 239 4.44 15.04 5.25
CA ALA A 239 3.19 15.41 5.91
C ALA A 239 2.42 14.17 6.41
N ILE A 240 2.35 13.12 5.59
CA ILE A 240 1.70 11.87 5.96
C ILE A 240 2.49 11.18 7.09
N ASP A 241 3.82 11.15 7.00
CA ASP A 241 4.68 10.56 8.02
C ASP A 241 4.53 11.26 9.38
N LEU A 242 4.51 12.59 9.39
CA LEU A 242 4.28 13.37 10.61
C LEU A 242 2.88 13.12 11.19
N ALA A 243 1.85 13.03 10.34
CA ALA A 243 0.49 12.72 10.80
C ALA A 243 0.41 11.33 11.47
N LEU A 244 1.14 10.35 10.92
CA LEU A 244 1.23 9.02 11.52
C LEU A 244 1.96 9.04 12.85
N ASN A 245 3.10 9.73 12.94
CA ASN A 245 3.85 9.86 14.20
C ASN A 245 3.01 10.54 15.29
N LEU A 246 2.31 11.62 14.96
CA LEU A 246 1.41 12.32 15.90
C LEU A 246 0.24 11.44 16.34
N HIS A 247 -0.28 10.60 15.45
CA HIS A 247 -1.32 9.64 15.81
C HIS A 247 -0.79 8.53 16.74
N LEU A 248 0.38 7.97 16.45
CA LEU A 248 1.01 6.94 17.30
C LEU A 248 1.25 7.45 18.72
N LEU A 249 1.65 8.72 18.88
CA LEU A 249 1.82 9.35 20.18
C LEU A 249 0.51 9.53 20.96
N SER A 250 -0.61 9.67 20.25
CA SER A 250 -1.92 9.91 20.86
C SER A 250 -2.65 8.65 21.35
N ASN A 251 -2.11 7.45 21.11
CA ASN A 251 -2.63 6.16 21.57
C ASN A 251 -4.09 5.85 21.15
N ASP A 252 -4.56 6.47 20.07
CA ASP A 252 -5.89 6.20 19.51
C ASP A 252 -5.90 4.91 18.69
N GLN A 253 -7.04 4.21 18.71
CA GLN A 253 -7.20 2.93 17.98
C GLN A 253 -7.26 3.10 16.45
N GLN A 254 -7.60 4.29 15.95
CA GLN A 254 -7.79 4.57 14.52
C GLN A 254 -7.63 6.06 14.21
N ALA A 255 -7.23 6.39 12.97
CA ALA A 255 -7.18 7.75 12.45
C ALA A 255 -7.52 7.77 10.96
N ALA A 256 -8.11 8.89 10.52
CA ALA A 256 -8.28 9.19 9.10
C ALA A 256 -7.25 10.25 8.69
N ILE A 257 -6.51 10.00 7.61
CA ILE A 257 -5.58 10.96 7.03
C ILE A 257 -6.14 11.41 5.69
N SER A 258 -6.33 12.71 5.52
CA SER A 258 -6.89 13.31 4.31
C SER A 258 -6.00 14.45 3.82
N PRO A 259 -5.70 14.55 2.52
CA PRO A 259 -5.10 15.76 1.96
C PRO A 259 -5.98 16.99 2.22
N ILE A 260 -5.38 18.13 2.54
CA ILE A 260 -6.11 19.36 2.89
C ILE A 260 -6.94 19.91 1.73
N ASN A 261 -6.60 19.54 0.49
CA ASN A 261 -7.38 19.92 -0.70
C ASN A 261 -8.83 19.41 -0.66
N ILE A 262 -9.05 18.27 0.00
CA ILE A 262 -10.38 17.71 0.26
C ILE A 262 -11.14 18.57 1.28
N PHE A 263 -10.45 19.05 2.33
CA PHE A 263 -11.00 19.99 3.30
C PHE A 263 -11.35 21.37 2.70
N ARG A 264 -10.51 21.90 1.80
CA ARG A 264 -10.78 23.17 1.10
C ARG A 264 -12.08 23.12 0.30
N GLN A 265 -12.42 21.97 -0.29
CA GLN A 265 -13.71 21.77 -0.98
C GLN A 265 -14.90 21.78 0.00
N LEU A 266 -14.73 21.26 1.22
CA LEU A 266 -15.75 21.31 2.26
C LEU A 266 -15.95 22.72 2.82
N HIS A 267 -14.90 23.51 3.00
CA HIS A 267 -14.98 24.78 3.73
C HIS A 267 -15.35 25.98 2.86
N ARG A 268 -15.07 25.97 1.54
CA ARG A 268 -15.38 27.08 0.62
C ARG A 268 -16.89 27.41 0.50
N LEU A 269 -17.77 26.51 0.94
CA LEU A 269 -19.23 26.73 0.92
C LEU A 269 -19.83 27.09 2.28
N ARG A 270 -19.04 27.14 3.37
CA ARG A 270 -19.56 27.41 4.73
C ARG A 270 -19.38 28.83 5.24
N SER A 271 -18.58 29.69 4.61
CA SER A 271 -18.42 31.06 5.10
C SER A 271 -17.93 32.01 4.01
N GLY A 272 -18.75 33.03 3.73
CA GLY A 272 -18.40 34.15 2.88
C GLY A 272 -17.32 35.08 3.45
N HIS A 273 -16.88 34.91 4.70
CA HIS A 273 -15.76 35.66 5.31
C HIS A 273 -14.88 34.71 6.15
N SER A 274 -13.59 35.03 6.22
CA SER A 274 -12.46 34.18 6.61
C SER A 274 -12.36 33.87 8.11
N ARG A 275 -11.88 32.64 8.41
CA ARG A 275 -11.02 32.35 9.59
C ARG A 275 -9.89 31.34 9.32
N ILE A 276 -9.88 30.64 8.18
CA ILE A 276 -8.74 29.79 7.75
C ILE A 276 -7.71 30.58 6.93
N GLY A 277 -8.11 31.67 6.28
CA GLY A 277 -7.15 32.63 5.71
C GLY A 277 -6.22 33.25 6.76
N TYR A 278 -6.63 33.29 8.02
CA TYR A 278 -5.82 33.76 9.16
C TYR A 278 -4.76 32.74 9.61
N VAL A 279 -5.03 31.45 9.43
CA VAL A 279 -4.08 30.38 9.73
C VAL A 279 -3.06 30.26 8.60
N MET A 280 -3.49 30.42 7.34
CA MET A 280 -2.55 30.49 6.21
C MET A 280 -1.81 31.83 6.11
N SER A 281 -2.37 32.96 6.55
CA SER A 281 -1.61 34.22 6.62
C SER A 281 -0.47 34.13 7.63
N LYS A 282 -0.60 33.35 8.71
CA LYS A 282 0.53 33.08 9.62
C LYS A 282 1.64 32.21 9.01
N ILE A 283 1.33 31.38 8.01
CA ILE A 283 2.36 30.60 7.29
C ILE A 283 3.15 31.52 6.34
N ASP A 284 2.52 32.55 5.78
CA ASP A 284 3.20 33.61 5.00
C ASP A 284 3.89 34.66 5.91
N ASP A 285 3.27 35.08 7.02
CA ASP A 285 3.81 36.10 7.94
C ASP A 285 5.01 35.59 8.76
N SER A 286 5.14 34.27 8.94
CA SER A 286 6.32 33.65 9.56
C SER A 286 7.57 33.73 8.67
N VAL A 287 7.44 34.23 7.44
CA VAL A 287 8.55 34.50 6.50
C VAL A 287 9.09 35.94 6.65
N GLU A 288 8.36 36.88 7.27
CA GLU A 288 8.80 38.28 7.38
C GLU A 288 9.29 38.73 8.77
N SER A 289 9.07 37.97 9.85
CA SER A 289 9.33 38.45 11.22
C SER A 289 10.55 37.87 11.95
N GLN A 290 11.61 37.44 11.25
CA GLN A 290 12.91 37.14 11.89
C GLN A 290 14.12 37.63 11.05
N CYS A 291 14.19 38.94 10.85
CA CYS A 291 15.48 39.64 10.72
C CYS A 291 15.64 40.57 11.93
N PRO A 292 16.54 40.30 12.89
CA PRO A 292 17.10 41.38 13.68
C PRO A 292 18.00 42.19 12.73
N ARG A 293 17.65 43.46 12.53
CA ARG A 293 18.61 44.46 12.08
C ARG A 293 19.66 44.62 13.18
N SER A 294 20.85 44.09 12.92
CA SER A 294 22.13 44.60 13.42
C SER A 294 23.23 44.06 12.52
#